data_AF-A0A7W0RIZ7-F1
#
_entry.id   AF-A0A7W0RIZ7-F1
#
_cell.length_a   1.000
_cell.length_b   1.000
_cell.length_c   1.000
_cell.angle_alpha   90.00
_cell.angle_beta   90.00
_cell.angle_gamma   90.00
#
_symmetry.space_group_name_H-M   'P 1'
#
loop_
_entity.id
_entity.type
_entity.pdbx_description
1 polymer ?
#
loop_
_entity_poly.entity_id
_entity_poly.type
_entity_poly.pdbx_seq_one_letter_code
_entity_poly.pdbx_strand_id
1 'polypeptide(L)'
;IARIDKSFEVKRAGGVGMVLTNTSPNSLNGDYHPIPSVHVDEVAGAAIKTYITSAAASATAKIVPPTAAELATAPQVPEIAEFSSRGPSTTTDGDILKPDIAAPGVDVVAAVAPPFNHGRKWDFLSGTSMSSPHIAGIGALLKAKHPTWLPSEIKSAMMTSATDTVSSADDPFAQGAGFVNPNGAADPGLVYPTTPNEYRQYLVGLGVRFSPPFDTLTPVSASNLNQASIAVGKLAGVETVTRRVKNVGSAPATYTASASVPGFDVVVTPSVITLAPRAQAAFTVRFTRTDAPLNDWAIGALTWSGGGHSVRSPIALQPVAVSAPTEVHGEGASGSKNFQVTPGFTGSMDISVSGLVGVTPVTDSVVTGPFDFNNPVADADTKHYAVVVPAGTKAARFSLDAVDDTADLDLFVYRGGEFVDFSASGAADEQITLLAPDAGTYDVYVNGFATPGGSTSYGLANFVIGPEDLGNASVSPDPVAVTTGVPVTLTASWTGLDVAKRWLGVISYSGADAVTLLSVG
;
A
#
# COMPACT_ATOMS: atom_id res chain seq x y z
N ILE A 1 5.86 -11.26 -26.24
CA ILE A 1 7.29 -11.49 -26.58
C ILE A 1 8.14 -10.70 -25.61
N ALA A 2 8.98 -11.35 -24.79
CA ALA A 2 9.85 -10.65 -23.83
C ALA A 2 10.86 -9.75 -24.55
N ARG A 3 11.42 -8.74 -23.85
CA ARG A 3 12.35 -7.75 -24.48
C ARG A 3 13.52 -8.41 -25.20
N ILE A 4 14.12 -9.44 -24.59
CA ILE A 4 15.25 -10.17 -25.16
C ILE A 4 14.79 -11.01 -26.37
N ASP A 5 13.64 -11.68 -26.30
CA ASP A 5 13.10 -12.49 -27.40
C ASP A 5 12.89 -11.65 -28.68
N LYS A 6 12.47 -10.38 -28.54
CA LYS A 6 12.34 -9.45 -29.67
C LYS A 6 13.65 -9.34 -30.47
N SER A 7 14.79 -9.29 -29.79
CA SER A 7 16.10 -9.20 -30.43
C SER A 7 16.58 -10.52 -31.06
N PHE A 8 16.15 -11.67 -30.52
CA PHE A 8 16.36 -12.97 -31.17
C PHE A 8 15.57 -13.05 -32.47
N GLU A 9 14.33 -12.54 -32.50
CA GLU A 9 13.53 -12.49 -33.72
C GLU A 9 14.12 -11.54 -34.77
N VAL A 10 14.60 -10.36 -34.37
CA VAL A 10 15.31 -9.45 -35.29
C VAL A 10 16.55 -10.13 -35.89
N LYS A 11 17.34 -10.84 -35.07
CA LYS A 11 18.49 -11.61 -35.53
C LYS A 11 18.10 -12.72 -36.50
N ARG A 12 17.03 -13.47 -36.18
CA ARG A 12 16.50 -14.56 -37.03
C ARG A 12 16.08 -14.03 -38.40
N ALA A 13 15.53 -12.82 -38.46
CA ALA A 13 15.16 -12.14 -39.69
C ALA A 13 16.35 -11.52 -40.47
N GLY A 14 17.59 -11.67 -39.99
CA GLY A 14 18.80 -11.12 -40.62
C GLY A 14 19.12 -9.68 -40.23
N GLY A 15 18.42 -9.10 -39.24
CA GLY A 15 18.71 -7.77 -38.71
C GLY A 15 20.05 -7.73 -37.98
N VAL A 16 20.80 -6.63 -38.18
CA VAL A 16 22.14 -6.44 -37.62
C VAL A 16 22.16 -5.58 -36.35
N GLY A 17 21.02 -5.03 -35.96
CA GLY A 17 20.85 -4.27 -34.72
C GLY A 17 19.37 -3.97 -34.44
N MET A 18 19.07 -3.54 -33.21
CA MET A 18 17.69 -3.29 -32.76
C MET A 18 17.59 -1.96 -31.99
N VAL A 19 16.57 -1.17 -32.30
CA VAL A 19 16.09 -0.08 -31.44
C VAL A 19 14.81 -0.56 -30.79
N LEU A 20 14.83 -0.77 -29.47
CA LEU A 20 13.66 -1.17 -28.71
C LEU A 20 13.00 0.07 -28.12
N THR A 21 11.79 0.39 -28.58
CA THR A 21 11.02 1.56 -28.11
C THR A 21 9.97 1.14 -27.10
N ASN A 22 9.87 1.85 -25.97
CA ASN A 22 8.70 1.75 -25.12
C ASN A 22 7.45 2.30 -25.86
N THR A 23 6.28 1.76 -25.52
CA THR A 23 4.99 2.17 -26.11
C THR A 23 4.21 3.15 -25.23
N SER A 24 4.66 3.32 -23.99
CA SER A 24 4.17 4.20 -22.94
C SER A 24 5.36 4.53 -22.03
N PRO A 25 5.24 5.51 -21.12
CA PRO A 25 6.23 5.69 -20.05
C PRO A 25 6.54 4.35 -19.38
N ASN A 26 7.83 4.00 -19.34
CA ASN A 26 8.36 2.83 -18.65
C ASN A 26 9.87 2.97 -18.44
N SER A 27 10.41 2.19 -17.50
CA SER A 27 11.85 2.04 -17.27
C SER A 27 12.61 1.56 -18.53
N LEU A 28 13.82 2.09 -18.70
CA LEU A 28 14.83 1.55 -19.61
C LEU A 28 15.75 0.63 -18.81
N ASN A 29 15.90 -0.62 -19.25
CA ASN A 29 16.65 -1.64 -18.53
C ASN A 29 17.77 -2.17 -19.42
N GLY A 30 18.96 -2.30 -18.86
CA GLY A 30 20.09 -2.95 -19.49
C GLY A 30 19.86 -4.45 -19.62
N ASP A 31 19.68 -4.92 -20.86
CA ASP A 31 19.50 -6.34 -21.20
C ASP A 31 20.66 -6.82 -22.11
N TYR A 32 21.14 -8.07 -21.93
CA TYR A 32 22.07 -8.68 -22.87
C TYR A 32 21.36 -9.21 -24.11
N HIS A 33 21.55 -8.51 -25.23
CA HIS A 33 21.00 -8.87 -26.54
C HIS A 33 21.97 -9.70 -27.42
N PRO A 34 21.46 -10.54 -28.34
CA PRO A 34 22.25 -11.34 -29.28
C PRO A 34 22.73 -10.55 -30.51
N ILE A 35 22.35 -9.26 -30.61
CA ILE A 35 22.76 -8.26 -31.60
C ILE A 35 22.88 -6.89 -30.92
N PRO A 36 23.69 -5.94 -31.44
CA PRO A 36 23.75 -4.56 -30.93
C PRO A 36 22.35 -3.95 -30.78
N SER A 37 22.02 -3.50 -29.58
CA SER A 37 20.68 -3.01 -29.26
C SER A 37 20.73 -1.78 -28.38
N VAL A 38 19.76 -0.88 -28.54
CA VAL A 38 19.54 0.28 -27.67
C VAL A 38 18.06 0.34 -27.29
N HIS A 39 17.79 0.66 -26.02
CA HIS A 39 16.44 0.90 -25.55
C HIS A 39 16.19 2.40 -25.47
N VAL A 40 15.00 2.82 -25.86
CA VAL A 40 14.59 4.22 -25.84
C VAL A 40 13.19 4.34 -25.27
N ASP A 41 12.92 5.47 -24.62
CA ASP A 41 11.60 5.78 -24.09
C ASP A 41 10.58 5.98 -25.22
N GLU A 42 9.31 6.16 -24.85
CA GLU A 42 8.21 6.36 -25.77
C GLU A 42 8.33 7.68 -26.55
N VAL A 43 8.93 8.72 -25.96
CA VAL A 43 9.12 10.04 -26.59
C VAL A 43 10.14 9.95 -27.72
N ALA A 44 11.34 9.45 -27.43
CA ALA A 44 12.39 9.18 -28.40
C ALA A 44 11.95 8.12 -29.41
N GLY A 45 11.20 7.10 -28.98
CA GLY A 45 10.61 6.10 -29.85
C GLY A 45 9.68 6.70 -30.92
N ALA A 46 8.81 7.64 -30.53
CA ALA A 46 7.96 8.36 -31.47
C ALA A 46 8.77 9.22 -32.45
N ALA A 47 9.79 9.94 -31.95
CA ALA A 47 10.67 10.75 -32.79
C ALA A 47 11.43 9.91 -33.82
N ILE A 48 11.94 8.74 -33.42
CA ILE A 48 12.64 7.79 -34.31
C ILE A 48 11.69 7.25 -35.38
N LYS A 49 10.43 6.93 -35.05
CA LYS A 49 9.43 6.49 -36.03
C LYS A 49 9.09 7.58 -37.05
N THR A 50 9.01 8.84 -36.61
CA THR A 50 8.84 9.99 -37.50
C THR A 50 10.05 10.15 -38.42
N TYR A 51 11.27 10.04 -37.89
CA TYR A 51 12.50 10.08 -38.70
C TYR A 51 12.49 9.00 -39.79
N ILE A 52 12.19 7.75 -39.43
CA ILE A 52 12.13 6.62 -40.37
C ILE A 52 11.12 6.91 -41.50
N THR A 53 9.93 7.41 -41.16
CA THR A 53 8.91 7.78 -42.15
C THR A 53 9.38 8.90 -43.07
N SER A 54 10.02 9.93 -42.52
CA SER A 54 10.47 11.11 -43.28
C SER A 54 11.65 10.83 -44.21
N ALA A 55 12.62 10.03 -43.75
CA ALA A 55 13.83 9.69 -44.51
C ALA A 55 13.61 8.51 -45.45
N ALA A 56 12.55 7.71 -45.26
CA ALA A 56 12.19 6.55 -46.06
C ALA A 56 13.41 5.61 -46.29
N ALA A 57 13.69 5.24 -47.54
CA ALA A 57 14.79 4.35 -47.89
C ALA A 57 16.20 4.89 -47.56
N SER A 58 16.32 6.17 -47.20
CA SER A 58 17.59 6.80 -46.82
C SER A 58 17.84 6.83 -45.30
N ALA A 59 16.90 6.32 -44.50
CA ALA A 59 17.05 6.27 -43.04
C ALA A 59 18.27 5.42 -42.64
N THR A 60 19.17 6.00 -41.85
CA THR A 60 20.35 5.30 -41.31
C THR A 60 20.50 5.61 -39.83
N ALA A 61 21.10 4.69 -39.07
CA ALA A 61 21.36 4.86 -37.66
C ALA A 61 22.65 4.16 -37.26
N LYS A 62 23.25 4.60 -36.15
CA LYS A 62 24.43 3.98 -35.57
C LYS A 62 24.25 3.86 -34.07
N ILE A 63 24.46 2.66 -33.53
CA ILE A 63 24.55 2.44 -32.08
C ILE A 63 26.02 2.59 -31.70
N VAL A 64 26.32 3.52 -30.81
CA VAL A 64 27.67 3.78 -30.30
C VAL A 64 27.65 3.79 -28.78
N PRO A 65 28.77 3.43 -28.12
CA PRO A 65 28.91 3.65 -26.68
C PRO A 65 28.75 5.14 -26.35
N PRO A 66 28.17 5.48 -25.18
CA PRO A 66 28.07 6.86 -24.74
C PRO A 66 29.45 7.46 -24.49
N THR A 67 29.61 8.73 -24.81
CA THR A 67 30.81 9.52 -24.51
C THR A 67 30.86 9.90 -23.02
N ALA A 68 32.04 10.27 -22.53
CA ALA A 68 32.18 10.76 -21.15
C ALA A 68 31.33 12.02 -20.87
N ALA A 69 31.15 12.88 -21.89
CA ALA A 69 30.30 14.06 -21.76
C ALA A 69 28.81 13.69 -21.64
N GLU A 70 28.34 12.73 -22.43
CA GLU A 70 26.95 12.25 -22.35
C GLU A 70 26.67 11.53 -21.02
N LEU A 71 27.62 10.74 -20.53
CA LEU A 71 27.54 10.13 -19.19
C LEU A 71 27.52 11.19 -18.08
N ALA A 72 28.26 12.28 -18.23
CA ALA A 72 28.26 13.38 -17.26
C ALA A 72 26.93 14.16 -17.25
N THR A 73 26.16 14.11 -18.35
CA THR A 73 24.81 14.70 -18.45
C THR A 73 23.68 13.71 -18.17
N ALA A 74 24.01 12.45 -17.82
CA ALA A 74 23.01 11.44 -17.52
C ALA A 74 22.11 11.88 -16.34
N PRO A 75 20.87 11.35 -16.25
CA PRO A 75 19.96 11.65 -15.15
C PRO A 75 20.68 11.48 -13.81
N GLN A 76 20.46 12.43 -12.91
CA GLN A 76 21.03 12.38 -11.58
C GLN A 76 20.48 11.14 -10.86
N VAL A 77 21.35 10.44 -10.13
CA VAL A 77 21.00 9.25 -9.33
C VAL A 77 21.37 9.51 -7.87
N PRO A 78 20.69 8.88 -6.89
CA PRO A 78 19.70 7.81 -7.02
C PRO A 78 18.29 8.30 -7.36
N GLU A 79 17.56 7.49 -8.14
CA GLU A 79 16.16 7.71 -8.52
C GLU A 79 15.30 6.48 -8.23
N ILE A 80 14.00 6.70 -8.07
CA ILE A 80 13.04 5.60 -7.89
C ILE A 80 12.61 5.06 -9.25
N ALA A 81 12.78 3.76 -9.44
CA ALA A 81 12.38 3.09 -10.67
C ALA A 81 10.86 3.10 -10.86
N GLU A 82 10.40 3.28 -12.10
CA GLU A 82 8.97 3.37 -12.40
C GLU A 82 8.18 2.11 -12.03
N PHE A 83 8.80 0.93 -12.02
CA PHE A 83 8.15 -0.31 -11.60
C PHE A 83 8.09 -0.51 -10.08
N SER A 84 8.81 0.27 -9.28
CA SER A 84 8.91 0.04 -7.82
C SER A 84 7.59 0.35 -7.14
N SER A 85 6.88 -0.59 -6.53
CA SER A 85 5.58 -0.34 -5.88
C SER A 85 5.61 0.83 -4.88
N ARG A 86 4.49 1.57 -4.80
CA ARG A 86 4.33 2.78 -3.96
C ARG A 86 3.43 2.45 -2.78
N GLY A 87 3.61 3.15 -1.67
CA GLY A 87 2.60 3.23 -0.62
C GLY A 87 1.40 4.12 -1.03
N PRO A 88 0.49 4.40 -0.09
CA PRO A 88 0.46 3.93 1.31
C PRO A 88 0.15 2.43 1.44
N SER A 89 0.40 1.85 2.63
CA SER A 89 -0.02 0.48 2.92
C SER A 89 -1.53 0.41 3.13
N THR A 90 -2.23 -0.29 2.24
CA THR A 90 -3.69 -0.51 2.34
C THR A 90 -4.07 -1.42 3.51
N THR A 91 -3.18 -2.30 3.97
CA THR A 91 -3.40 -3.21 5.11
C THR A 91 -3.54 -2.49 6.45
N THR A 92 -3.10 -1.23 6.55
CA THR A 92 -3.10 -0.46 7.80
C THR A 92 -3.75 0.91 7.62
N ASP A 93 -4.57 1.08 6.58
CA ASP A 93 -5.16 2.38 6.22
C ASP A 93 -4.12 3.51 6.13
N GLY A 94 -2.87 3.20 5.75
CA GLY A 94 -1.78 4.18 5.69
C GLY A 94 -1.10 4.53 7.03
N ASP A 95 -1.45 3.91 8.16
CA ASP A 95 -0.82 4.17 9.46
C ASP A 95 0.62 3.61 9.58
N ILE A 96 1.03 2.73 8.65
CA ILE A 96 2.42 2.30 8.48
C ILE A 96 2.94 2.81 7.13
N LEU A 97 3.96 3.67 7.20
CA LEU A 97 4.64 4.20 6.01
C LEU A 97 5.39 3.08 5.27
N LYS A 98 5.12 2.94 3.96
CA LYS A 98 5.82 2.02 3.06
C LYS A 98 6.09 2.68 1.70
N PRO A 99 7.21 2.32 1.02
CA PRO A 99 8.27 1.41 1.47
C PRO A 99 9.11 2.01 2.62
N ASP A 100 10.00 1.22 3.23
CA ASP A 100 10.83 1.71 4.35
C ASP A 100 12.06 2.51 3.87
N ILE A 101 12.71 2.08 2.79
CA ILE A 101 14.00 2.59 2.30
C ILE A 101 14.23 2.18 0.84
N ALA A 102 15.00 2.96 0.09
CA ALA A 102 15.42 2.67 -1.28
C ALA A 102 16.88 2.16 -1.36
N ALA A 103 17.18 1.33 -2.37
CA ALA A 103 18.52 0.78 -2.63
C ALA A 103 18.69 0.44 -4.12
N PRO A 104 19.93 0.23 -4.61
CA PRO A 104 20.17 -0.15 -6.01
C PRO A 104 19.37 -1.38 -6.44
N GLY A 105 18.55 -1.24 -7.48
CA GLY A 105 17.71 -2.32 -7.99
C GLY A 105 17.46 -2.27 -9.49
N VAL A 106 18.15 -1.40 -10.22
CA VAL A 106 18.07 -1.32 -11.69
C VAL A 106 19.44 -1.69 -12.24
N ASP A 107 19.46 -2.57 -13.23
CA ASP A 107 20.66 -3.04 -13.94
C ASP A 107 21.74 -3.55 -12.98
N VAL A 108 21.33 -4.33 -11.99
CA VAL A 108 22.24 -4.94 -11.02
C VAL A 108 22.89 -6.16 -11.64
N VAL A 109 24.22 -6.16 -11.71
CA VAL A 109 24.99 -7.32 -12.16
C VAL A 109 25.15 -8.35 -11.04
N ALA A 110 24.68 -9.57 -11.28
CA ALA A 110 24.79 -10.68 -10.31
C ALA A 110 24.93 -12.02 -11.02
N ALA A 111 25.30 -13.05 -10.24
CA ALA A 111 25.40 -14.41 -10.76
C ALA A 111 24.02 -14.98 -11.11
N VAL A 112 23.93 -15.70 -12.23
CA VAL A 112 22.70 -16.35 -12.68
C VAL A 112 22.94 -17.82 -13.03
N ALA A 113 21.88 -18.62 -13.07
CA ALA A 113 21.95 -20.02 -13.46
C ALA A 113 22.06 -20.14 -15.00
N PRO A 114 23.17 -20.67 -15.55
CA PRO A 114 23.38 -20.74 -17.00
C PRO A 114 22.28 -21.44 -17.80
N PRO A 115 21.70 -22.57 -17.35
CA PRO A 115 20.65 -23.26 -18.11
C PRO A 115 19.42 -22.39 -18.41
N PHE A 116 19.11 -21.44 -17.53
CA PHE A 116 17.93 -20.57 -17.63
C PHE A 116 18.25 -19.17 -18.16
N ASN A 117 19.52 -18.86 -18.43
CA ASN A 117 19.99 -17.53 -18.82
C ASN A 117 20.90 -17.60 -20.06
N HIS A 118 20.55 -18.44 -21.03
CA HIS A 118 21.28 -18.59 -22.29
C HIS A 118 22.78 -18.88 -22.12
N GLY A 119 23.14 -19.68 -21.12
CA GLY A 119 24.53 -20.03 -20.82
C GLY A 119 25.34 -18.98 -20.07
N ARG A 120 24.73 -17.83 -19.71
CA ARG A 120 25.40 -16.76 -18.96
C ARG A 120 25.64 -17.18 -17.52
N LYS A 121 26.78 -16.76 -16.97
CA LYS A 121 27.12 -16.92 -15.54
C LYS A 121 26.81 -15.67 -14.71
N TRP A 122 26.68 -14.53 -15.39
CA TRP A 122 26.37 -13.23 -14.83
C TRP A 122 25.36 -12.54 -15.75
N ASP A 123 24.41 -11.82 -15.19
CA ASP A 123 23.42 -11.05 -15.94
C ASP A 123 23.09 -9.74 -15.22
N PHE A 124 22.49 -8.80 -15.96
CA PHE A 124 21.89 -7.59 -15.42
C PHE A 124 20.41 -7.85 -15.19
N LEU A 125 19.95 -7.64 -13.96
CA LEU A 125 18.53 -7.74 -13.63
C LEU A 125 18.07 -6.50 -12.88
N SER A 126 16.81 -6.15 -13.12
CA SER A 126 16.12 -5.03 -12.50
C SER A 126 14.92 -5.53 -11.71
N GLY A 127 14.70 -4.95 -10.55
CA GLY A 127 13.59 -5.27 -9.66
C GLY A 127 13.88 -4.85 -8.22
N THR A 128 12.84 -4.65 -7.43
CA THR A 128 12.96 -4.55 -5.97
C THR A 128 13.56 -5.83 -5.37
N SER A 129 13.42 -6.97 -6.05
CA SER A 129 14.15 -8.21 -5.79
C SER A 129 15.67 -8.05 -5.79
N MET A 130 16.23 -7.08 -6.52
CA MET A 130 17.66 -6.77 -6.54
C MET A 130 18.05 -5.71 -5.50
N SER A 131 17.13 -4.81 -5.13
CA SER A 131 17.30 -3.89 -4.00
C SER A 131 17.34 -4.61 -2.66
N SER A 132 16.46 -5.59 -2.46
CA SER A 132 16.33 -6.37 -1.22
C SER A 132 17.65 -7.00 -0.72
N PRO A 133 18.43 -7.74 -1.55
CA PRO A 133 19.69 -8.33 -1.11
C PRO A 133 20.78 -7.31 -0.76
N HIS A 134 20.77 -6.11 -1.35
CA HIS A 134 21.66 -5.02 -0.91
C HIS A 134 21.37 -4.63 0.54
N ILE A 135 20.08 -4.37 0.86
CA ILE A 135 19.66 -4.04 2.23
C ILE A 135 19.94 -5.19 3.19
N ALA A 136 19.68 -6.45 2.80
CA ALA A 136 19.98 -7.61 3.62
C ALA A 136 21.48 -7.74 3.93
N GLY A 137 22.34 -7.54 2.92
CA GLY A 137 23.80 -7.55 3.08
C GLY A 137 24.29 -6.44 4.01
N ILE A 138 23.77 -5.22 3.85
CA ILE A 138 24.08 -4.09 4.75
C ILE A 138 23.61 -4.40 6.18
N GLY A 139 22.40 -4.94 6.34
CA GLY A 139 21.88 -5.38 7.64
C GLY A 139 22.77 -6.42 8.33
N ALA A 140 23.32 -7.39 7.56
CA ALA A 140 24.26 -8.37 8.08
C ALA A 140 25.59 -7.74 8.54
N LEU A 141 26.13 -6.79 7.78
CA LEU A 141 27.33 -6.04 8.16
C LEU A 141 27.11 -5.20 9.42
N LEU A 142 25.95 -4.53 9.52
CA LEU A 142 25.56 -3.80 10.72
C LEU A 142 25.39 -4.72 11.93
N LYS A 143 24.80 -5.91 11.75
CA LYS A 143 24.71 -6.92 12.81
C LYS A 143 26.08 -7.44 13.23
N ALA A 144 27.02 -7.61 12.31
CA ALA A 144 28.38 -8.02 12.63
C ALA A 144 29.13 -6.94 13.42
N LYS A 145 28.96 -5.66 13.02
CA LYS A 145 29.55 -4.50 13.72
C LYS A 145 28.90 -4.25 15.09
N HIS A 146 27.60 -4.48 15.19
CA HIS A 146 26.79 -4.27 16.40
C HIS A 146 26.04 -5.55 16.80
N PRO A 147 26.73 -6.56 17.37
CA PRO A 147 26.15 -7.89 17.62
C PRO A 147 24.91 -7.91 18.51
N THR A 148 24.75 -6.90 19.38
CA THR A 148 23.62 -6.80 20.31
C THR A 148 22.43 -6.04 19.78
N TRP A 149 22.51 -5.42 18.58
CA TRP A 149 21.38 -4.70 18.03
C TRP A 149 20.23 -5.63 17.67
N LEU A 150 19.01 -5.19 17.97
CA LEU A 150 17.78 -5.79 17.49
C LEU A 150 17.64 -5.59 15.97
N PRO A 151 16.88 -6.44 15.27
CA PRO A 151 16.54 -6.19 13.86
C PRO A 151 15.90 -4.82 13.63
N SER A 152 15.06 -4.35 14.56
CA SER A 152 14.43 -3.02 14.53
C SER A 152 15.44 -1.88 14.68
N GLU A 153 16.49 -2.05 15.49
CA GLU A 153 17.57 -1.08 15.64
C GLU A 153 18.43 -0.99 14.36
N ILE A 154 18.69 -2.13 13.70
CA ILE A 154 19.38 -2.17 12.39
C ILE A 154 18.53 -1.49 11.31
N LYS A 155 17.23 -1.81 11.23
CA LYS A 155 16.28 -1.14 10.33
C LYS A 155 16.28 0.36 10.57
N SER A 156 16.17 0.78 11.84
CA SER A 156 16.17 2.18 12.23
C SER A 156 17.47 2.89 11.84
N ALA A 157 18.63 2.27 12.02
CA ALA A 157 19.91 2.86 11.66
C ALA A 157 20.00 3.15 10.16
N MET A 158 19.53 2.21 9.33
CA MET A 158 19.49 2.40 7.87
C MET A 158 18.51 3.51 7.46
N MET A 159 17.31 3.55 8.06
CA MET A 159 16.31 4.57 7.73
C MET A 159 16.76 5.98 8.15
N THR A 160 17.22 6.14 9.39
CA THR A 160 17.52 7.47 9.95
C THR A 160 18.77 8.14 9.39
N SER A 161 19.63 7.37 8.71
CA SER A 161 20.85 7.84 8.05
C SER A 161 20.74 7.89 6.53
N ALA A 162 19.59 7.50 5.97
CA ALA A 162 19.32 7.55 4.54
C ALA A 162 19.36 8.98 4.00
N THR A 163 19.62 9.10 2.71
CA THR A 163 19.68 10.39 1.99
C THR A 163 18.56 10.43 0.96
N ASP A 164 17.98 11.60 0.73
CA ASP A 164 16.88 11.72 -0.23
C ASP A 164 17.32 11.31 -1.66
N THR A 165 16.41 10.70 -2.41
CA THR A 165 16.56 10.51 -3.85
C THR A 165 16.39 11.84 -4.59
N VAL A 166 16.78 11.89 -5.85
CA VAL A 166 16.85 13.16 -6.57
C VAL A 166 15.46 13.70 -6.91
N SER A 167 14.57 12.91 -7.52
CA SER A 167 13.24 13.39 -7.93
C SER A 167 12.09 12.99 -7.00
N SER A 168 12.34 12.15 -5.98
CA SER A 168 11.31 11.71 -5.02
C SER A 168 11.61 12.11 -3.58
N ALA A 169 12.45 13.13 -3.38
CA ALA A 169 12.81 13.64 -2.05
C ALA A 169 11.59 13.96 -1.15
N ASP A 170 10.52 14.44 -1.75
CA ASP A 170 9.28 14.83 -1.06
C ASP A 170 8.19 13.74 -1.11
N ASP A 171 8.48 12.55 -1.64
CA ASP A 171 7.54 11.43 -1.75
C ASP A 171 8.01 10.21 -0.95
N PRO A 172 7.67 10.11 0.35
CA PRO A 172 8.05 8.97 1.16
C PRO A 172 7.27 7.69 0.79
N PHE A 173 6.17 7.78 0.03
CA PHE A 173 5.49 6.60 -0.51
C PHE A 173 6.22 5.99 -1.71
N ALA A 174 7.18 6.71 -2.30
CA ALA A 174 8.12 6.18 -3.28
C ALA A 174 9.46 5.76 -2.65
N GLN A 175 10.13 6.65 -1.90
CA GLN A 175 11.50 6.39 -1.41
C GLN A 175 11.60 5.89 0.04
N GLY A 176 10.50 5.90 0.80
CA GLY A 176 10.54 5.66 2.24
C GLY A 176 11.34 6.73 2.97
N ALA A 177 12.30 6.31 3.80
CA ALA A 177 13.24 7.23 4.46
C ALA A 177 14.31 7.81 3.53
N GLY A 178 14.46 7.27 2.32
CA GLY A 178 15.46 7.68 1.33
C GLY A 178 16.32 6.54 0.82
N PHE A 179 17.36 6.88 0.06
CA PHE A 179 18.37 5.95 -0.41
C PHE A 179 19.36 5.55 0.69
N VAL A 180 19.67 4.26 0.76
CA VAL A 180 20.50 3.70 1.82
C VAL A 180 21.92 4.28 1.88
N ASN A 181 22.37 4.62 3.08
CA ASN A 181 23.72 5.08 3.38
C ASN A 181 24.40 4.13 4.39
N PRO A 182 25.15 3.12 3.92
CA PRO A 182 25.71 2.09 4.80
C PRO A 182 26.68 2.64 5.85
N ASN A 183 27.46 3.66 5.50
CA ASN A 183 28.46 4.25 6.40
C ASN A 183 27.78 5.11 7.49
N GLY A 184 26.76 5.88 7.13
CA GLY A 184 25.93 6.60 8.11
C GLY A 184 25.21 5.65 9.06
N ALA A 185 24.66 4.55 8.54
CA ALA A 185 23.95 3.55 9.35
C ALA A 185 24.88 2.83 10.34
N ALA A 186 26.19 2.85 10.12
CA ALA A 186 27.16 2.21 10.99
C ALA A 186 27.39 2.96 12.31
N ASP A 187 26.99 4.24 12.39
CA ASP A 187 26.97 5.07 13.60
C ASP A 187 25.84 6.14 13.50
N PRO A 188 24.57 5.77 13.76
CA PRO A 188 23.42 6.65 13.55
C PRO A 188 23.15 7.59 14.73
N GLY A 189 23.87 7.47 15.85
CA GLY A 189 23.59 8.21 17.09
C GLY A 189 22.37 7.66 17.86
N LEU A 190 21.16 7.80 17.29
CA LEU A 190 19.92 7.27 17.86
C LEU A 190 19.30 6.18 16.99
N VAL A 191 18.61 5.23 17.62
CA VAL A 191 17.76 4.23 16.96
C VAL A 191 16.40 4.13 17.65
N TYR A 192 15.40 3.61 16.93
CA TYR A 192 14.04 3.35 17.41
C TYR A 192 13.88 1.84 17.70
N PRO A 193 14.13 1.38 18.95
CA PRO A 193 14.05 -0.04 19.27
C PRO A 193 12.59 -0.51 19.35
N THR A 194 12.25 -1.58 18.63
CA THR A 194 10.99 -2.32 18.79
C THR A 194 11.29 -3.77 19.14
N THR A 195 10.68 -4.27 20.21
CA THR A 195 10.84 -5.64 20.72
C THR A 195 9.87 -6.62 20.05
N PRO A 196 10.13 -7.94 20.12
CA PRO A 196 9.17 -8.95 19.66
C PRO A 196 7.79 -8.84 20.30
N ASN A 197 7.72 -8.46 21.59
CA ASN A 197 6.43 -8.27 22.28
C ASN A 197 5.68 -7.06 21.73
N GLU A 198 6.35 -5.95 21.41
CA GLU A 198 5.72 -4.78 20.80
C GLU A 198 5.19 -5.08 19.39
N TYR A 199 5.88 -5.93 18.60
CA TYR A 199 5.31 -6.44 17.35
C TYR A 199 4.06 -7.30 17.58
N ARG A 200 4.03 -8.14 18.63
CA ARG A 200 2.81 -8.88 18.98
C ARG A 200 1.68 -7.95 19.41
N GLN A 201 1.97 -6.93 20.22
CA GLN A 201 0.99 -5.90 20.60
C GLN A 201 0.39 -5.18 19.38
N TYR A 202 1.23 -4.85 18.40
CA TYR A 202 0.80 -4.32 17.12
C TYR A 202 -0.09 -5.29 16.34
N LEU A 203 0.29 -6.57 16.24
CA LEU A 203 -0.54 -7.59 15.59
C LEU A 203 -1.90 -7.76 16.29
N VAL A 204 -1.94 -7.77 17.64
CA VAL A 204 -3.21 -7.76 18.39
C VAL A 204 -4.02 -6.50 18.07
N GLY A 205 -3.37 -5.34 17.91
CA GLY A 205 -3.99 -4.08 17.49
C GLY A 205 -4.61 -4.13 16.09
N LEU A 206 -4.05 -4.93 15.18
CA LEU A 206 -4.64 -5.23 13.88
C LEU A 206 -5.78 -6.26 13.94
N GLY A 207 -6.11 -6.77 15.13
CA GLY A 207 -7.15 -7.79 15.32
C GLY A 207 -6.66 -9.23 15.17
N VAL A 208 -5.36 -9.47 14.98
CA VAL A 208 -4.81 -10.83 14.89
C VAL A 208 -5.10 -11.61 16.17
N ARG A 209 -5.68 -12.80 16.02
CA ARG A 209 -5.97 -13.74 17.11
C ARG A 209 -4.93 -14.86 17.11
N PHE A 210 -4.08 -14.89 18.13
CA PHE A 210 -3.10 -15.96 18.31
C PHE A 210 -3.77 -17.24 18.81
N SER A 211 -3.26 -18.41 18.42
CA SER A 211 -3.77 -19.69 18.93
C SER A 211 -3.61 -19.79 20.46
N PRO A 212 -4.46 -20.58 21.15
CA PRO A 212 -4.37 -20.76 22.60
C PRO A 212 -2.97 -21.15 23.11
N PRO A 213 -2.51 -20.58 24.25
CA PRO A 213 -3.20 -19.57 25.05
C PRO A 213 -3.16 -18.19 24.33
N PHE A 214 -4.34 -17.62 24.06
CA PHE A 214 -4.50 -16.34 23.37
C PHE A 214 -3.60 -15.28 24.02
N ASP A 215 -2.95 -14.43 23.21
CA ASP A 215 -2.11 -13.39 23.78
C ASP A 215 -2.99 -12.34 24.49
N THR A 216 -2.61 -11.97 25.72
CA THR A 216 -3.33 -10.99 26.57
C THR A 216 -2.65 -9.63 26.58
N LEU A 217 -1.67 -9.44 25.67
CA LEU A 217 -0.94 -8.19 25.54
C LEU A 217 -1.86 -7.03 25.18
N THR A 218 -1.60 -5.88 25.82
CA THR A 218 -2.28 -4.62 25.50
C THR A 218 -2.00 -4.23 24.04
N PRO A 219 -3.04 -4.03 23.20
CA PRO A 219 -2.86 -3.67 21.81
C PRO A 219 -2.12 -2.34 21.62
N VAL A 220 -1.36 -2.21 20.54
CA VAL A 220 -0.74 -0.96 20.10
C VAL A 220 -1.27 -0.62 18.70
N SER A 221 -1.73 0.61 18.48
CA SER A 221 -2.18 1.05 17.15
C SER A 221 -1.02 1.06 16.16
N ALA A 222 -1.32 0.89 14.88
CA ALA A 222 -0.34 0.94 13.81
C ALA A 222 0.50 2.23 13.83
N SER A 223 -0.17 3.38 13.98
CA SER A 223 0.47 4.71 14.09
C SER A 223 1.45 4.84 15.27
N ASN A 224 1.28 4.04 16.33
CA ASN A 224 2.10 4.02 17.54
C ASN A 224 3.19 2.94 17.57
N LEU A 225 3.32 2.11 16.54
CA LEU A 225 4.47 1.20 16.44
C LEU A 225 5.78 2.01 16.43
N ASN A 226 6.76 1.61 17.25
CA ASN A 226 7.98 2.40 17.46
C ASN A 226 9.00 2.26 16.31
N GLN A 227 8.67 2.82 15.16
CA GLN A 227 9.50 2.84 13.96
C GLN A 227 10.06 4.24 13.64
N ALA A 228 11.10 4.29 12.81
CA ALA A 228 11.79 5.50 12.37
C ALA A 228 11.04 6.27 11.26
N SER A 229 9.72 6.18 11.25
CA SER A 229 8.79 6.91 10.39
C SER A 229 7.47 7.12 11.15
N ILE A 230 6.70 8.12 10.74
CA ILE A 230 5.39 8.41 11.31
C ILE A 230 4.40 8.49 10.16
N ALA A 231 3.35 7.69 10.20
CA ALA A 231 2.22 7.84 9.30
C ALA A 231 0.91 7.74 10.06
N VAL A 232 -0.07 8.53 9.63
CA VAL A 232 -1.44 8.54 10.15
C VAL A 232 -2.36 8.75 8.96
N GLY A 233 -3.05 7.70 8.52
CA GLY A 233 -3.85 7.76 7.30
C GLY A 233 -5.30 8.21 7.51
N LYS A 234 -5.76 8.32 8.76
CA LYS A 234 -7.08 8.87 9.09
C LYS A 234 -6.98 9.86 10.25
N LEU A 235 -6.31 10.99 10.04
CA LEU A 235 -6.09 12.02 11.07
C LEU A 235 -7.32 12.94 11.20
N ALA A 236 -8.15 12.70 12.21
CA ALA A 236 -9.33 13.51 12.51
C ALA A 236 -8.99 14.75 13.34
N GLY A 237 -8.41 15.77 12.70
CA GLY A 237 -8.11 17.09 13.28
C GLY A 237 -6.89 17.13 14.23
N VAL A 238 -6.74 16.16 15.11
CA VAL A 238 -5.60 16.04 16.03
C VAL A 238 -5.21 14.58 16.22
N GLU A 239 -3.90 14.31 16.27
CA GLU A 239 -3.36 13.00 16.63
C GLU A 239 -2.10 13.17 17.47
N THR A 240 -1.84 12.25 18.40
CA THR A 240 -0.59 12.22 19.17
C THR A 240 0.01 10.83 19.13
N VAL A 241 1.17 10.71 18.49
CA VAL A 241 1.92 9.45 18.45
C VAL A 241 3.03 9.46 19.50
N THR A 242 3.28 8.29 20.07
CA THR A 242 4.40 8.07 20.99
C THR A 242 5.53 7.36 20.26
N ARG A 243 6.77 7.78 20.54
CA ARG A 243 7.99 7.15 20.05
C ARG A 243 9.00 7.03 21.17
N ARG A 244 9.98 6.16 20.97
CA ARG A 244 11.09 5.92 21.89
C ARG A 244 12.37 5.78 21.10
N VAL A 245 13.38 6.53 21.50
CA VAL A 245 14.73 6.48 20.93
C VAL A 245 15.73 5.97 21.95
N LYS A 246 16.81 5.36 21.46
CA LYS A 246 17.93 4.85 22.24
C LYS A 246 19.23 5.43 21.71
N ASN A 247 20.08 5.92 22.60
CA ASN A 247 21.45 6.31 22.25
C ASN A 247 22.31 5.05 22.06
N VAL A 248 22.82 4.86 20.84
CA VAL A 248 23.74 3.76 20.49
C VAL A 248 25.21 4.17 20.42
N GLY A 249 25.49 5.46 20.61
CA GLY A 249 26.83 5.99 20.76
C GLY A 249 27.52 5.56 22.05
N SER A 250 28.82 5.82 22.12
CA SER A 250 29.69 5.46 23.26
C SER A 250 29.77 6.52 24.35
N ALA A 251 29.20 7.71 24.13
CA ALA A 251 29.20 8.83 25.07
C ALA A 251 27.79 9.40 25.29
N PRO A 252 27.56 10.11 26.42
CA PRO A 252 26.33 10.88 26.59
C PRO A 252 26.18 11.94 25.49
N ALA A 253 24.97 12.12 24.99
CA ALA A 253 24.67 13.12 23.97
C ALA A 253 23.31 13.78 24.22
N THR A 254 23.22 15.06 23.87
CA THR A 254 21.99 15.85 23.89
C THR A 254 21.50 16.05 22.47
N TYR A 255 20.22 15.79 22.24
CA TYR A 255 19.55 15.94 20.95
C TYR A 255 18.38 16.91 21.08
N THR A 256 18.22 17.77 20.07
CA THR A 256 17.09 18.68 19.93
C THR A 256 16.24 18.26 18.74
N ALA A 257 14.93 18.16 18.94
CA ALA A 257 13.97 17.83 17.90
C ALA A 257 13.57 19.07 17.10
N SER A 258 13.44 18.90 15.79
CA SER A 258 12.76 19.81 14.88
C SER A 258 11.81 19.00 14.01
N ALA A 259 10.56 19.43 13.89
CA ALA A 259 9.57 18.77 13.05
C ALA A 259 8.73 19.79 12.29
N SER A 260 8.37 19.47 11.06
CA SER A 260 7.51 20.31 10.23
C SER A 260 6.73 19.45 9.25
N VAL A 261 5.44 19.77 9.09
CA VAL A 261 4.53 19.19 8.09
C VAL A 261 3.65 20.35 7.59
N PRO A 262 3.56 20.62 6.28
CA PRO A 262 2.70 21.67 5.74
C PRO A 262 1.24 21.50 6.18
N GLY A 263 0.63 22.59 6.65
CA GLY A 263 -0.76 22.60 7.10
C GLY A 263 -1.04 21.96 8.46
N PHE A 264 0.00 21.76 9.27
CA PHE A 264 -0.09 21.26 10.65
C PHE A 264 0.76 22.08 11.63
N ASP A 265 0.24 22.26 12.84
CA ASP A 265 1.05 22.56 14.02
C ASP A 265 1.61 21.25 14.58
N VAL A 266 2.93 21.18 14.77
CA VAL A 266 3.67 19.97 15.16
C VAL A 266 4.46 20.22 16.43
N VAL A 267 4.11 19.53 17.51
CA VAL A 267 4.73 19.71 18.83
C VAL A 267 5.38 18.41 19.29
N VAL A 268 6.69 18.46 19.54
CA VAL A 268 7.47 17.33 20.08
C VAL A 268 7.72 17.54 21.57
N THR A 269 7.35 16.55 22.40
CA THR A 269 7.49 16.64 23.87
C THR A 269 8.15 15.39 24.47
N PRO A 270 9.28 15.52 25.18
CA PRO A 270 10.13 16.72 25.27
C PRO A 270 10.81 17.02 23.93
N SER A 271 11.07 18.30 23.64
CA SER A 271 11.79 18.71 22.42
C SER A 271 13.32 18.61 22.54
N VAL A 272 13.82 18.34 23.76
CA VAL A 272 15.25 18.12 24.03
C VAL A 272 15.39 16.88 24.92
N ILE A 273 16.26 15.96 24.53
CA ILE A 273 16.60 14.77 25.31
C ILE A 273 18.10 14.69 25.52
N THR A 274 18.53 14.31 26.73
CA THR A 274 19.93 13.97 27.01
C THR A 274 19.98 12.52 27.45
N LEU A 275 20.77 11.72 26.73
CA LEU A 275 20.83 10.27 26.90
C LEU A 275 22.26 9.82 27.13
N ALA A 276 22.50 9.10 28.23
CA ALA A 276 23.70 8.31 28.41
C ALA A 276 23.77 7.17 27.37
N PRO A 277 24.94 6.55 27.15
CA PRO A 277 25.05 5.39 26.28
C PRO A 277 24.04 4.30 26.66
N ARG A 278 23.32 3.76 25.66
CA ARG A 278 22.27 2.73 25.80
C ARG A 278 21.00 3.17 26.53
N ALA A 279 20.95 4.39 27.05
CA ALA A 279 19.73 4.93 27.66
C ALA A 279 18.66 5.18 26.58
N GLN A 280 17.40 5.10 26.99
CA GLN A 280 16.24 5.36 26.14
C GLN A 280 15.42 6.51 26.70
N ALA A 281 14.78 7.26 25.82
CA ALA A 281 13.77 8.25 26.19
C ALA A 281 12.55 8.09 25.29
N ALA A 282 11.37 8.16 25.90
CA ALA A 282 10.12 8.31 25.19
C ALA A 282 9.85 9.80 24.92
N PHE A 283 9.17 10.07 23.81
CA PHE A 283 8.65 11.39 23.46
C PHE A 283 7.34 11.22 22.69
N THR A 284 6.53 12.27 22.68
CA THR A 284 5.33 12.35 21.86
C THR A 284 5.51 13.35 20.74
N VAL A 285 4.83 13.11 19.63
CA VAL A 285 4.66 14.06 18.54
C VAL A 285 3.18 14.29 18.37
N ARG A 286 2.74 15.50 18.68
CA ARG A 286 1.35 15.93 18.52
C ARG A 286 1.22 16.70 17.21
N PHE A 287 0.26 16.27 16.39
CA PHE A 287 -0.14 16.91 15.16
C PHE A 287 -1.50 17.56 15.35
N THR A 288 -1.63 18.83 15.06
CA THR A 288 -2.92 19.53 15.03
C THR A 288 -3.09 20.16 13.66
N ARG A 289 -4.10 19.73 12.92
CA ARG A 289 -4.40 20.24 11.58
C ARG A 289 -4.74 21.73 11.67
N THR A 290 -4.12 22.55 10.83
CA THR A 290 -4.49 23.96 10.63
C THR A 290 -5.35 24.08 9.37
N ASP A 291 -4.71 23.95 8.22
CA ASP A 291 -5.26 24.24 6.89
C ASP A 291 -4.85 23.19 5.84
N ALA A 292 -4.18 22.10 6.23
CA ALA A 292 -3.89 20.98 5.34
C ALA A 292 -5.17 20.49 4.63
N PRO A 293 -5.21 20.37 3.30
CA PRO A 293 -6.39 19.92 2.58
C PRO A 293 -6.85 18.54 3.08
N LEU A 294 -8.16 18.34 3.21
CA LEU A 294 -8.71 17.05 3.62
C LEU A 294 -8.48 16.02 2.51
N ASN A 295 -8.22 14.78 2.91
CA ASN A 295 -7.96 13.61 2.06
C ASN A 295 -6.69 13.68 1.20
N ASP A 296 -5.93 14.77 1.24
CA ASP A 296 -4.61 14.88 0.63
C ASP A 296 -3.52 14.51 1.64
N TRP A 297 -2.46 13.85 1.17
CA TRP A 297 -1.31 13.54 2.01
C TRP A 297 -0.45 14.78 2.23
N ALA A 298 -0.27 15.17 3.50
CA ALA A 298 0.70 16.17 3.92
C ALA A 298 2.00 15.47 4.34
N ILE A 299 3.11 15.84 3.71
CA ILE A 299 4.42 15.22 3.90
C ILE A 299 5.37 16.16 4.64
N GLY A 300 6.12 15.61 5.58
CA GLY A 300 7.14 16.33 6.32
C GLY A 300 8.16 15.43 6.98
N ALA A 301 8.86 15.93 8.00
CA ALA A 301 9.86 15.15 8.72
C ALA A 301 10.04 15.59 10.16
N LEU A 302 10.49 14.67 11.01
CA LEU A 302 11.06 14.91 12.33
C LEU A 302 12.57 14.64 12.24
N THR A 303 13.39 15.54 12.78
CA THR A 303 14.84 15.35 12.88
C THR A 303 15.32 15.63 14.30
N TRP A 304 16.04 14.68 14.88
CA TRP A 304 16.84 14.90 16.08
C TRP A 304 18.26 15.29 15.69
N SER A 305 18.71 16.48 16.10
CA SER A 305 20.06 16.98 15.84
C SER A 305 20.85 17.07 17.15
N GLY A 306 22.05 16.50 17.18
CA GLY A 306 22.87 16.48 18.39
C GLY A 306 23.97 15.42 18.36
N GLY A 307 24.98 15.54 19.22
CA GLY A 307 26.05 14.54 19.32
C GLY A 307 26.92 14.35 18.06
N GLY A 308 26.80 15.22 17.05
CA GLY A 308 27.41 15.05 15.73
C GLY A 308 26.57 14.27 14.72
N HIS A 309 25.34 13.89 15.08
CA HIS A 309 24.42 13.12 14.25
C HIS A 309 23.16 13.93 13.89
N SER A 310 22.53 13.53 12.78
CA SER A 310 21.21 13.97 12.35
C SER A 310 20.36 12.73 12.13
N VAL A 311 19.31 12.57 12.93
CA VAL A 311 18.46 11.37 12.94
C VAL A 311 17.08 11.76 12.42
N ARG A 312 16.88 11.56 11.11
CA ARG A 312 15.66 11.96 10.39
C ARG A 312 14.62 10.84 10.37
N SER A 313 13.34 11.19 10.45
CA SER A 313 12.19 10.30 10.27
C SER A 313 11.17 10.99 9.36
N PRO A 314 10.77 10.39 8.22
CA PRO A 314 9.71 10.95 7.38
C PRO A 314 8.35 10.90 8.11
N ILE A 315 7.49 11.87 7.81
CA ILE A 315 6.13 11.99 8.32
C ILE A 315 5.16 12.07 7.13
N ALA A 316 4.09 11.28 7.15
CA ALA A 316 2.99 11.36 6.19
C ALA A 316 1.63 11.36 6.91
N LEU A 317 0.84 12.42 6.76
CA LEU A 317 -0.45 12.57 7.44
C LEU A 317 -1.55 12.78 6.41
N GLN A 318 -2.64 12.03 6.50
CA GLN A 318 -3.84 12.27 5.70
C GLN A 318 -4.96 12.79 6.63
N PRO A 319 -5.26 14.10 6.60
CA PRO A 319 -6.31 14.65 7.43
C PRO A 319 -7.69 14.31 6.86
N VAL A 320 -8.61 13.87 7.72
CA VAL A 320 -9.98 13.49 7.33
C VAL A 320 -11.00 14.29 8.13
N ALA A 321 -12.17 14.53 7.54
CA ALA A 321 -13.28 15.16 8.25
C ALA A 321 -13.84 14.25 9.35
N VAL A 322 -13.89 12.94 9.12
CA VAL A 322 -14.34 11.93 10.09
C VAL A 322 -13.48 10.68 9.90
N SER A 323 -12.90 10.17 10.98
CA SER A 323 -12.32 8.83 11.04
C SER A 323 -13.38 7.86 11.55
N ALA A 324 -13.73 6.86 10.75
CA ALA A 324 -14.79 5.90 11.03
C ALA A 324 -14.35 4.47 10.69
N PRO A 325 -14.92 3.44 11.34
CA PRO A 325 -14.68 2.06 10.99
C PRO A 325 -15.19 1.78 9.58
N THR A 326 -14.49 0.93 8.84
CA THR A 326 -14.88 0.52 7.49
C THR A 326 -16.24 -0.19 7.51
N GLU A 327 -16.50 -0.99 8.54
CA GLU A 327 -17.72 -1.80 8.64
C GLU A 327 -18.15 -2.08 10.09
N VAL A 328 -19.45 -2.22 10.28
CA VAL A 328 -20.12 -2.64 11.51
C VAL A 328 -20.97 -3.86 11.18
N HIS A 329 -20.73 -4.95 11.91
CA HIS A 329 -21.46 -6.21 11.74
C HIS A 329 -22.56 -6.37 12.79
N GLY A 330 -23.78 -6.63 12.29
CA GLY A 330 -24.96 -7.01 13.06
C GLY A 330 -25.45 -8.42 12.71
N GLU A 331 -26.32 -8.97 13.52
CA GLU A 331 -26.91 -10.29 13.33
C GLU A 331 -28.43 -10.26 13.59
N GLY A 332 -29.15 -11.14 12.90
CA GLY A 332 -30.58 -11.39 13.13
C GLY A 332 -31.54 -10.33 12.58
N ALA A 333 -32.83 -10.64 12.63
CA ALA A 333 -33.89 -9.85 11.98
C ALA A 333 -34.03 -8.42 12.52
N SER A 334 -33.74 -8.22 13.81
CA SER A 334 -33.78 -6.92 14.48
C SER A 334 -32.68 -6.86 15.53
N GLY A 335 -32.00 -5.72 15.62
CA GLY A 335 -30.88 -5.57 16.54
C GLY A 335 -30.28 -4.16 16.52
N SER A 336 -29.22 -3.99 17.31
CA SER A 336 -28.43 -2.76 17.29
C SER A 336 -26.97 -3.04 17.62
N LYS A 337 -26.08 -2.16 17.15
CA LYS A 337 -24.64 -2.24 17.37
C LYS A 337 -24.04 -0.87 17.60
N ASN A 338 -23.26 -0.75 18.66
CA ASN A 338 -22.49 0.45 18.94
C ASN A 338 -21.19 0.42 18.14
N PHE A 339 -20.79 1.58 17.63
CA PHE A 339 -19.50 1.82 17.00
C PHE A 339 -19.02 3.24 17.33
N GLN A 340 -17.74 3.51 17.08
CA GLN A 340 -17.14 4.81 17.38
C GLN A 340 -16.69 5.50 16.10
N VAL A 341 -16.86 6.81 16.03
CA VAL A 341 -16.28 7.67 14.99
C VAL A 341 -15.58 8.84 15.65
N THR A 342 -14.54 9.37 15.02
CA THR A 342 -13.78 10.52 15.51
C THR A 342 -13.88 11.66 14.51
N PRO A 343 -14.64 12.72 14.82
CA PRO A 343 -14.78 13.89 13.94
C PRO A 343 -13.55 14.81 14.01
N GLY A 344 -13.11 15.30 12.86
CA GLY A 344 -12.02 16.27 12.71
C GLY A 344 -12.47 17.74 12.82
N PHE A 345 -13.70 17.98 13.26
CA PHE A 345 -14.30 19.30 13.43
C PHE A 345 -15.19 19.35 14.69
N THR A 346 -15.53 20.57 15.11
CA THR A 346 -16.45 20.82 16.22
C THR A 346 -17.74 21.43 15.67
N GLY A 347 -18.89 20.89 16.04
CA GLY A 347 -20.18 21.34 15.52
C GLY A 347 -21.28 20.28 15.63
N SER A 348 -22.22 20.32 14.68
CA SER A 348 -23.23 19.27 14.48
C SER A 348 -22.81 18.41 13.29
N MET A 349 -22.92 17.09 13.42
CA MET A 349 -22.69 16.14 12.34
C MET A 349 -23.99 15.39 12.06
N ASP A 350 -24.47 15.49 10.83
CA ASP A 350 -25.65 14.76 10.37
C ASP A 350 -25.20 13.39 9.85
N ILE A 351 -26.04 12.38 10.06
CA ILE A 351 -25.78 11.00 9.69
C ILE A 351 -26.91 10.54 8.76
N SER A 352 -26.56 9.92 7.64
CA SER A 352 -27.55 9.34 6.73
C SER A 352 -27.28 7.87 6.50
N VAL A 353 -28.34 7.09 6.36
CA VAL A 353 -28.27 5.67 5.99
C VAL A 353 -28.78 5.50 4.56
N SER A 354 -28.05 4.73 3.76
CA SER A 354 -28.49 4.24 2.46
C SER A 354 -28.54 2.71 2.49
N GLY A 355 -29.59 2.10 1.95
CA GLY A 355 -29.92 0.70 2.23
C GLY A 355 -30.77 0.54 3.50
N LEU A 356 -30.79 -0.60 4.20
CA LEU A 356 -30.11 -1.88 3.96
C LEU A 356 -30.75 -2.66 2.80
N VAL A 357 -29.96 -3.03 1.80
CA VAL A 357 -30.39 -3.87 0.67
C VAL A 357 -30.19 -5.34 1.02
N GLY A 358 -31.28 -6.12 0.96
CA GLY A 358 -31.27 -7.56 1.22
C GLY A 358 -31.08 -8.38 -0.05
N VAL A 359 -30.07 -9.24 -0.06
CA VAL A 359 -29.70 -10.12 -1.18
C VAL A 359 -29.83 -11.59 -0.75
N THR A 360 -30.51 -12.39 -1.56
CA THR A 360 -30.42 -13.85 -1.47
C THR A 360 -29.21 -14.30 -2.30
N PRO A 361 -28.20 -14.94 -1.69
CA PRO A 361 -27.03 -15.39 -2.44
C PRO A 361 -27.41 -16.34 -3.59
N VAL A 362 -26.79 -16.17 -4.75
CA VAL A 362 -26.91 -17.08 -5.89
C VAL A 362 -26.00 -18.27 -5.63
N THR A 363 -26.56 -19.47 -5.57
CA THR A 363 -25.78 -20.71 -5.43
C THR A 363 -25.23 -21.16 -6.78
N ASP A 364 -23.93 -21.45 -6.83
CA ASP A 364 -23.25 -22.01 -8.00
C ASP A 364 -22.07 -22.90 -7.55
N SER A 365 -21.25 -23.38 -8.49
CA SER A 365 -20.07 -24.20 -8.21
C SER A 365 -18.99 -24.06 -9.28
N VAL A 366 -17.74 -24.23 -8.87
CA VAL A 366 -16.55 -24.22 -9.74
C VAL A 366 -15.68 -25.45 -9.49
N VAL A 367 -14.95 -25.89 -10.53
CA VAL A 367 -13.85 -26.85 -10.41
C VAL A 367 -12.51 -26.13 -10.29
N THR A 368 -11.45 -26.87 -9.96
CA THR A 368 -10.09 -26.29 -9.95
C THR A 368 -9.63 -25.96 -11.37
N GLY A 369 -9.16 -24.74 -11.62
CA GLY A 369 -8.57 -24.38 -12.91
C GLY A 369 -7.97 -22.96 -12.96
N PRO A 370 -7.16 -22.67 -14.01
CA PRO A 370 -6.42 -21.42 -14.10
C PRO A 370 -7.31 -20.24 -14.48
N PHE A 371 -6.93 -19.03 -14.05
CA PHE A 371 -7.58 -17.79 -14.46
C PHE A 371 -6.66 -16.93 -15.36
N ASP A 372 -7.18 -16.47 -16.52
CA ASP A 372 -6.49 -15.50 -17.38
C ASP A 372 -7.03 -14.08 -17.13
N PHE A 373 -6.26 -13.29 -16.37
CA PHE A 373 -6.58 -11.90 -16.04
C PHE A 373 -6.77 -10.98 -17.26
N ASN A 374 -6.13 -11.28 -18.39
CA ASN A 374 -6.21 -10.40 -19.56
C ASN A 374 -7.38 -10.73 -20.48
N ASN A 375 -7.92 -11.94 -20.35
CA ASN A 375 -8.99 -12.44 -21.19
C ASN A 375 -9.81 -13.47 -20.40
N PRO A 376 -10.59 -13.04 -19.40
CA PRO A 376 -11.36 -13.94 -18.57
C PRO A 376 -12.45 -14.64 -19.41
N VAL A 377 -12.54 -15.96 -19.28
CA VAL A 377 -13.51 -16.80 -19.98
C VAL A 377 -14.34 -17.55 -18.95
N ALA A 378 -15.66 -17.59 -19.16
CA ALA A 378 -16.56 -18.38 -18.32
C ALA A 378 -16.61 -19.84 -18.81
N ASP A 379 -16.39 -20.78 -17.90
CA ASP A 379 -16.31 -22.21 -18.15
C ASP A 379 -16.63 -23.03 -16.88
N ALA A 380 -15.94 -24.16 -16.67
CA ALA A 380 -16.19 -25.05 -15.54
C ALA A 380 -15.51 -24.55 -14.25
N ASP A 381 -14.32 -23.97 -14.38
CA ASP A 381 -13.49 -23.45 -13.30
C ASP A 381 -13.75 -21.97 -13.04
N THR A 382 -14.34 -21.24 -13.98
CA THR A 382 -14.66 -19.83 -13.83
C THR A 382 -16.13 -19.54 -14.16
N LYS A 383 -16.86 -18.90 -13.23
CA LYS A 383 -18.23 -18.39 -13.46
C LYS A 383 -18.24 -16.89 -13.67
N HIS A 384 -19.24 -16.40 -14.40
CA HIS A 384 -19.41 -14.99 -14.75
C HIS A 384 -20.79 -14.49 -14.35
N TYR A 385 -20.84 -13.29 -13.77
CA TYR A 385 -22.05 -12.61 -13.36
C TYR A 385 -21.99 -11.15 -13.81
N ALA A 386 -22.95 -10.73 -14.62
CA ALA A 386 -23.10 -9.33 -15.00
C ALA A 386 -23.96 -8.59 -13.97
N VAL A 387 -23.40 -7.58 -13.31
CA VAL A 387 -24.08 -6.77 -12.30
C VAL A 387 -24.23 -5.34 -12.79
N VAL A 388 -25.48 -4.86 -12.89
CA VAL A 388 -25.77 -3.48 -13.27
C VAL A 388 -25.64 -2.59 -12.04
N VAL A 389 -24.75 -1.60 -12.12
CA VAL A 389 -24.52 -0.57 -11.11
C VAL A 389 -25.06 0.76 -11.64
N PRO A 390 -26.22 1.25 -11.15
CA PRO A 390 -26.79 2.53 -11.58
C PRO A 390 -25.94 3.73 -11.14
N ALA A 391 -26.16 4.87 -11.80
CA ALA A 391 -25.58 6.14 -11.37
C ALA A 391 -26.06 6.52 -9.97
N GLY A 392 -25.14 7.05 -9.15
CA GLY A 392 -25.43 7.44 -7.76
C GLY A 392 -25.39 6.29 -6.76
N THR A 393 -24.97 5.09 -7.17
CA THR A 393 -24.66 3.97 -6.25
C THR A 393 -23.65 4.42 -5.19
N LYS A 394 -23.96 4.18 -3.92
CA LYS A 394 -23.12 4.50 -2.76
C LYS A 394 -22.06 3.44 -2.50
N ALA A 395 -22.42 2.17 -2.69
CA ALA A 395 -21.48 1.06 -2.64
C ALA A 395 -21.97 -0.09 -3.51
N ALA A 396 -21.05 -0.82 -4.13
CA ALA A 396 -21.31 -2.14 -4.70
C ALA A 396 -20.39 -3.15 -4.01
N ARG A 397 -20.95 -4.27 -3.54
CA ARG A 397 -20.18 -5.34 -2.91
C ARG A 397 -20.48 -6.67 -3.57
N PHE A 398 -19.44 -7.40 -3.89
CA PHE A 398 -19.52 -8.77 -4.39
C PHE A 398 -18.87 -9.63 -3.32
N SER A 399 -19.65 -10.51 -2.69
CA SER A 399 -19.16 -11.36 -1.60
C SER A 399 -19.52 -12.78 -1.90
N LEU A 400 -18.51 -13.63 -1.99
CA LEU A 400 -18.66 -15.06 -2.10
C LEU A 400 -18.47 -15.71 -0.73
N ASP A 401 -19.16 -16.82 -0.53
CA ASP A 401 -19.18 -17.63 0.68
C ASP A 401 -19.17 -19.10 0.24
N ALA A 402 -18.04 -19.78 0.41
CA ALA A 402 -17.85 -21.15 -0.05
C ALA A 402 -18.46 -22.15 0.94
N VAL A 403 -18.95 -23.28 0.41
CA VAL A 403 -19.43 -24.38 1.27
C VAL A 403 -18.27 -25.15 1.92
N ASP A 404 -17.09 -25.14 1.29
CA ASP A 404 -15.87 -25.77 1.80
C ASP A 404 -14.83 -24.69 2.16
N ASP A 405 -14.70 -24.40 3.45
CA ASP A 405 -13.75 -23.43 4.02
C ASP A 405 -12.28 -23.77 3.74
N THR A 406 -11.97 -24.96 3.20
CA THR A 406 -10.61 -25.35 2.80
C THR A 406 -10.31 -25.08 1.33
N ALA A 407 -11.31 -24.62 0.56
CA ALA A 407 -11.11 -24.16 -0.80
C ALA A 407 -10.34 -22.83 -0.86
N ASP A 408 -9.87 -22.52 -2.06
CA ASP A 408 -9.19 -21.31 -2.46
C ASP A 408 -9.96 -20.81 -3.70
N LEU A 409 -10.87 -19.86 -3.48
CA LEU A 409 -11.69 -19.26 -4.52
C LEU A 409 -11.22 -17.84 -4.73
N ASP A 410 -11.14 -17.42 -5.99
CA ASP A 410 -10.74 -16.06 -6.34
C ASP A 410 -11.92 -15.28 -6.93
N LEU A 411 -11.97 -13.98 -6.64
CA LEU A 411 -12.97 -13.03 -7.13
C LEU A 411 -12.30 -11.94 -7.97
N PHE A 412 -12.83 -11.69 -9.16
CA PHE A 412 -12.33 -10.66 -10.07
C PHE A 412 -13.47 -9.78 -10.59
N VAL A 413 -13.23 -8.49 -10.70
CA VAL A 413 -14.22 -7.52 -11.18
C VAL A 413 -13.64 -6.71 -12.33
N TYR A 414 -14.42 -6.62 -13.40
CA TYR A 414 -14.11 -5.82 -14.59
C TYR A 414 -15.26 -4.87 -14.91
N ARG A 415 -14.97 -3.81 -15.66
CA ARG A 415 -15.97 -2.90 -16.23
C ARG A 415 -15.58 -2.56 -17.65
N GLY A 416 -16.43 -2.91 -18.62
CA GLY A 416 -16.15 -2.65 -20.03
C GLY A 416 -14.89 -3.36 -20.56
N GLY A 417 -14.54 -4.51 -19.95
CA GLY A 417 -13.32 -5.26 -20.26
C GLY A 417 -12.05 -4.76 -19.56
N GLU A 418 -12.11 -3.63 -18.85
CA GLU A 418 -11.01 -3.13 -18.04
C GLU A 418 -11.06 -3.73 -16.64
N PHE A 419 -9.90 -4.16 -16.14
CA PHE A 419 -9.75 -4.66 -14.78
C PHE A 419 -10.07 -3.56 -13.77
N VAL A 420 -10.92 -3.86 -12.78
CA VAL A 420 -11.32 -2.93 -11.72
C VAL A 420 -10.66 -3.31 -10.40
N ASP A 421 -10.93 -4.52 -9.90
CA ASP A 421 -10.42 -4.98 -8.61
C ASP A 421 -10.42 -6.52 -8.51
N PHE A 422 -9.67 -7.08 -7.58
CA PHE A 422 -9.64 -8.51 -7.29
C PHE A 422 -9.52 -8.80 -5.79
N SER A 423 -9.99 -9.96 -5.38
CA SER A 423 -9.75 -10.55 -4.07
C SER A 423 -9.41 -12.02 -4.31
N ALA A 424 -8.13 -12.36 -4.13
CA ALA A 424 -7.53 -13.65 -4.49
C ALA A 424 -6.54 -14.06 -3.38
N SER A 425 -7.07 -14.17 -2.17
CA SER A 425 -6.33 -14.65 -1.02
C SER A 425 -6.36 -16.17 -1.00
N GLY A 426 -5.55 -16.82 -0.16
CA GLY A 426 -5.63 -18.28 -0.01
C GLY A 426 -6.84 -18.75 0.82
N ALA A 427 -7.95 -18.02 0.78
CA ALA A 427 -9.15 -18.28 1.56
C ALA A 427 -10.30 -18.76 0.66
N ALA A 428 -11.25 -19.47 1.26
CA ALA A 428 -12.41 -19.95 0.53
C ALA A 428 -13.43 -18.83 0.24
N ASP A 429 -13.43 -17.78 1.06
CA ASP A 429 -14.34 -16.64 0.99
C ASP A 429 -13.61 -15.39 0.53
N GLU A 430 -14.19 -14.70 -0.44
CA GLU A 430 -13.64 -13.47 -1.01
C GLU A 430 -14.69 -12.37 -1.08
N GLN A 431 -14.20 -11.13 -1.03
CA GLN A 431 -15.08 -9.98 -1.09
C GLN A 431 -14.38 -8.77 -1.71
N ILE A 432 -15.09 -8.12 -2.63
CA ILE A 432 -14.70 -6.84 -3.22
C ILE A 432 -15.77 -5.82 -2.89
N THR A 433 -15.37 -4.64 -2.43
CA THR A 433 -16.28 -3.51 -2.17
C THR A 433 -15.80 -2.27 -2.90
N LEU A 434 -16.62 -1.78 -3.82
CA LEU A 434 -16.42 -0.52 -4.53
C LEU A 434 -17.26 0.56 -3.86
N LEU A 435 -16.64 1.63 -3.37
CA LEU A 435 -17.32 2.79 -2.81
C LEU A 435 -17.56 3.83 -3.90
N ALA A 436 -18.79 4.37 -3.95
CA ALA A 436 -19.25 5.30 -4.98
C ALA A 436 -18.82 4.93 -6.42
N PRO A 437 -19.01 3.66 -6.86
CA PRO A 437 -18.55 3.22 -8.18
C PRO A 437 -19.25 3.98 -9.30
N ASP A 438 -18.51 4.20 -10.40
CA ASP A 438 -19.09 4.72 -11.62
C ASP A 438 -20.23 3.81 -12.13
N ALA A 439 -21.23 4.41 -12.76
CA ALA A 439 -22.33 3.69 -13.36
C ALA A 439 -21.86 2.78 -14.51
N GLY A 440 -22.42 1.58 -14.61
CA GLY A 440 -22.12 0.65 -15.69
C GLY A 440 -22.52 -0.78 -15.35
N THR A 441 -22.20 -1.68 -16.27
CA THR A 441 -22.26 -3.12 -16.00
C THR A 441 -20.87 -3.58 -15.59
N TYR A 442 -20.80 -4.24 -14.44
CA TYR A 442 -19.60 -4.87 -13.93
C TYR A 442 -19.66 -6.36 -14.17
N ASP A 443 -18.58 -6.92 -14.69
CA ASP A 443 -18.41 -8.34 -14.92
C ASP A 443 -17.66 -8.93 -13.73
N VAL A 444 -18.37 -9.74 -12.95
CA VAL A 444 -17.86 -10.39 -11.74
C VAL A 444 -17.53 -11.84 -12.08
N TYR A 445 -16.29 -12.26 -11.85
CA TYR A 445 -15.84 -13.61 -12.09
C TYR A 445 -15.48 -14.29 -10.78
N VAL A 446 -15.93 -15.54 -10.60
CA VAL A 446 -15.51 -16.42 -9.51
C VAL A 446 -14.71 -17.56 -10.11
N ASN A 447 -13.47 -17.75 -9.69
CA ASN A 447 -12.59 -18.81 -10.15
C ASN A 447 -12.28 -19.80 -9.02
N GLY A 448 -12.25 -21.09 -9.34
CA GLY A 448 -11.77 -22.13 -8.44
C GLY A 448 -10.26 -22.29 -8.54
N PHE A 449 -9.49 -21.48 -7.81
CA PHE A 449 -8.03 -21.58 -7.85
C PHE A 449 -7.53 -22.92 -7.28
N ALA A 450 -8.08 -23.34 -6.14
CA ALA A 450 -7.91 -24.69 -5.62
C ALA A 450 -9.17 -25.15 -4.89
N THR A 451 -9.74 -26.27 -5.32
CA THR A 451 -10.95 -26.84 -4.71
C THR A 451 -10.66 -28.27 -4.21
N PRO A 452 -10.44 -28.47 -2.90
CA PRO A 452 -10.26 -29.79 -2.32
C PRO A 452 -11.45 -30.70 -2.70
N GLY A 453 -11.15 -31.87 -3.28
CA GLY A 453 -12.18 -32.75 -3.84
C GLY A 453 -12.54 -32.50 -5.31
N GLY A 454 -11.93 -31.50 -5.95
CA GLY A 454 -12.03 -31.21 -7.39
C GLY A 454 -13.13 -30.22 -7.77
N SER A 455 -14.03 -29.88 -6.86
CA SER A 455 -15.07 -28.86 -7.04
C SER A 455 -15.57 -28.36 -5.69
N THR A 456 -16.02 -27.11 -5.63
CA THR A 456 -16.75 -26.59 -4.46
C THR A 456 -17.97 -25.76 -4.90
N SER A 457 -19.00 -25.76 -4.07
CA SER A 457 -20.18 -24.89 -4.22
C SER A 457 -19.96 -23.61 -3.41
N TYR A 458 -20.60 -22.53 -3.81
CA TYR A 458 -20.58 -21.26 -3.09
C TYR A 458 -21.90 -20.49 -3.25
N GLY A 459 -22.12 -19.51 -2.37
CA GLY A 459 -23.15 -18.50 -2.50
C GLY A 459 -22.54 -17.14 -2.85
N LEU A 460 -22.95 -16.54 -3.98
CA LEU A 460 -22.53 -15.20 -4.38
C LEU A 460 -23.62 -14.16 -4.05
N ALA A 461 -23.29 -13.20 -3.19
CA ALA A 461 -24.13 -12.05 -2.86
C ALA A 461 -23.60 -10.78 -3.55
N ASN A 462 -24.39 -10.26 -4.50
CA ASN A 462 -24.12 -9.02 -5.22
C ASN A 462 -24.99 -7.89 -4.67
N PHE A 463 -24.40 -6.99 -3.88
CA PHE A 463 -25.06 -5.82 -3.32
C PHE A 463 -24.84 -4.60 -4.21
N VAL A 464 -25.90 -3.86 -4.50
CA VAL A 464 -25.85 -2.55 -5.15
C VAL A 464 -26.67 -1.58 -4.30
N ILE A 465 -25.98 -0.70 -3.57
CA ILE A 465 -26.60 0.19 -2.59
C ILE A 465 -26.85 1.53 -3.25
N GLY A 466 -28.11 1.82 -3.59
CA GLY A 466 -28.53 3.14 -4.07
C GLY A 466 -28.44 4.22 -2.98
N PRO A 467 -28.75 5.49 -3.30
CA PRO A 467 -28.68 6.59 -2.34
C PRO A 467 -29.86 6.61 -1.35
N GLU A 468 -30.90 5.82 -1.58
CA GLU A 468 -32.15 5.87 -0.82
C GLU A 468 -32.03 5.21 0.57
N ASP A 469 -32.68 5.83 1.56
CA ASP A 469 -32.97 5.22 2.85
C ASP A 469 -34.22 4.33 2.71
N LEU A 470 -34.06 3.03 2.98
CA LEU A 470 -35.14 2.06 2.85
C LEU A 470 -36.00 1.93 4.12
N GLY A 471 -35.70 2.71 5.17
CA GLY A 471 -36.46 2.77 6.42
C GLY A 471 -36.34 1.52 7.30
N ASN A 472 -35.39 0.62 7.01
CA ASN A 472 -35.14 -0.62 7.74
C ASN A 472 -33.89 -0.56 8.65
N ALA A 473 -33.17 0.57 8.64
CA ALA A 473 -32.07 0.86 9.54
C ALA A 473 -32.03 2.35 9.92
N SER A 474 -31.39 2.66 11.04
CA SER A 474 -31.18 4.03 11.52
C SER A 474 -29.89 4.11 12.34
N VAL A 475 -29.35 5.32 12.50
CA VAL A 475 -28.23 5.59 13.40
C VAL A 475 -28.64 6.66 14.40
N SER A 476 -28.25 6.47 15.66
CA SER A 476 -28.50 7.46 16.72
C SER A 476 -27.28 7.66 17.62
N PRO A 477 -27.11 8.85 18.23
CA PRO A 477 -27.88 10.07 17.98
C PRO A 477 -27.65 10.65 16.58
N ASP A 478 -28.67 11.25 16.00
CA ASP A 478 -28.62 12.02 14.74
C ASP A 478 -29.61 13.20 14.80
N PRO A 479 -29.17 14.46 14.60
CA PRO A 479 -27.76 14.85 14.47
C PRO A 479 -27.00 14.68 15.79
N VAL A 480 -25.67 14.58 15.71
CA VAL A 480 -24.80 14.45 16.88
C VAL A 480 -23.91 15.68 17.04
N ALA A 481 -23.84 16.21 18.27
CA ALA A 481 -22.88 17.26 18.61
C ALA A 481 -21.48 16.64 18.77
N VAL A 482 -20.50 17.21 18.06
CA VAL A 482 -19.15 16.66 17.95
C VAL A 482 -18.09 17.68 18.34
N THR A 483 -16.95 17.18 18.82
CA THR A 483 -15.76 17.98 19.11
C THR A 483 -14.57 17.39 18.38
N THR A 484 -13.74 18.25 17.80
CA THR A 484 -12.55 17.87 17.03
C THR A 484 -11.66 16.90 17.82
N GLY A 485 -11.38 15.73 17.24
CA GLY A 485 -10.51 14.69 17.80
C GLY A 485 -11.10 13.94 18.98
N VAL A 486 -12.37 14.16 19.34
CA VAL A 486 -13.04 13.45 20.43
C VAL A 486 -13.93 12.37 19.84
N PRO A 487 -13.64 11.07 20.12
CA PRO A 487 -14.50 9.99 19.65
C PRO A 487 -15.92 10.11 20.20
N VAL A 488 -16.91 9.86 19.35
CA VAL A 488 -18.33 9.77 19.71
C VAL A 488 -18.83 8.35 19.43
N THR A 489 -19.68 7.84 20.32
CA THR A 489 -20.32 6.53 20.12
C THR A 489 -21.66 6.72 19.42
N LEU A 490 -21.84 5.98 18.33
CA LEU A 490 -23.06 5.91 17.54
C LEU A 490 -23.65 4.50 17.65
N THR A 491 -24.96 4.40 17.50
CA THR A 491 -25.71 3.14 17.55
C THR A 491 -26.43 2.93 16.23
N ALA A 492 -25.96 1.98 15.43
CA ALA A 492 -26.70 1.48 14.27
C ALA A 492 -27.80 0.52 14.76
N SER A 493 -29.04 0.69 14.30
CA SER A 493 -30.17 -0.18 14.65
C SER A 493 -30.91 -0.60 13.40
N TRP A 494 -31.39 -1.84 13.35
CA TRP A 494 -32.14 -2.41 12.23
C TRP A 494 -33.33 -3.22 12.71
N THR A 495 -34.33 -3.40 11.83
CA THR A 495 -35.51 -4.20 12.16
C THR A 495 -36.20 -4.77 10.94
N GLY A 496 -36.89 -5.91 11.13
CA GLY A 496 -37.75 -6.49 10.11
C GLY A 496 -36.98 -7.09 8.92
N LEU A 497 -35.72 -7.47 9.12
CA LEU A 497 -34.90 -8.09 8.09
C LEU A 497 -35.25 -9.58 7.93
N ASP A 498 -35.26 -10.05 6.69
CA ASP A 498 -35.42 -11.47 6.35
C ASP A 498 -34.10 -12.21 6.62
N VAL A 499 -34.12 -13.16 7.56
CA VAL A 499 -32.95 -13.95 7.97
C VAL A 499 -32.47 -14.93 6.89
N ALA A 500 -33.24 -15.13 5.82
CA ALA A 500 -32.79 -15.90 4.65
C ALA A 500 -31.94 -15.07 3.67
N LYS A 501 -31.74 -13.77 3.95
CA LYS A 501 -30.96 -12.85 3.12
C LYS A 501 -29.78 -12.30 3.89
N ARG A 502 -28.74 -11.92 3.15
CA ARG A 502 -27.66 -11.07 3.66
C ARG A 502 -28.00 -9.62 3.37
N TRP A 503 -27.65 -8.71 4.28
CA TRP A 503 -28.03 -7.31 4.20
C TRP A 503 -26.81 -6.41 4.24
N LEU A 504 -26.82 -5.35 3.44
CA LEU A 504 -25.76 -4.35 3.42
C LEU A 504 -26.33 -2.95 3.22
N GLY A 505 -25.76 -1.97 3.90
CA GLY A 505 -26.01 -0.55 3.65
C GLY A 505 -24.80 0.30 3.96
N VAL A 506 -24.95 1.60 3.75
CA VAL A 506 -23.90 2.59 3.89
C VAL A 506 -24.36 3.66 4.87
N ILE A 507 -23.58 3.88 5.92
CA ILE A 507 -23.73 5.00 6.85
C ILE A 507 -22.77 6.10 6.39
N SER A 508 -23.29 7.30 6.11
CA SER A 508 -22.51 8.46 5.68
C SER A 508 -22.55 9.57 6.74
N TYR A 509 -21.50 10.38 6.78
CA TYR A 509 -21.35 11.49 7.72
C TYR A 509 -21.26 12.82 6.97
N SER A 510 -22.01 13.83 7.39
CA SER A 510 -22.04 15.14 6.72
C SER A 510 -20.63 15.75 6.60
N GLY A 511 -20.23 16.12 5.39
CA GLY A 511 -18.94 16.76 5.13
C GLY A 511 -17.73 15.83 5.15
N ALA A 512 -17.93 14.51 5.11
CA ALA A 512 -16.85 13.53 5.03
C ALA A 512 -17.04 12.58 3.83
N ASP A 513 -15.92 12.16 3.24
CA ASP A 513 -15.89 11.08 2.25
C ASP A 513 -15.89 9.69 2.91
N ALA A 514 -15.54 9.63 4.19
CA ALA A 514 -15.59 8.41 4.98
C ALA A 514 -17.03 7.90 5.10
N VAL A 515 -17.19 6.59 4.94
CA VAL A 515 -18.44 5.87 5.16
C VAL A 515 -18.19 4.63 6.02
N THR A 516 -19.24 4.15 6.67
CA THR A 516 -19.22 2.87 7.39
C THR A 516 -20.25 1.95 6.77
N LEU A 517 -19.83 0.76 6.37
CA LEU A 517 -20.75 -0.27 5.90
C LEU A 517 -21.49 -0.88 7.09
N LEU A 518 -22.80 -1.09 6.96
CA LEU A 518 -23.59 -1.84 7.92
C LEU A 518 -23.99 -3.15 7.27
N SER A 519 -23.35 -4.25 7.69
CA SER A 519 -23.75 -5.59 7.25
C SER A 519 -24.58 -6.28 8.33
N VAL A 520 -25.65 -6.96 7.93
CA VAL A 520 -26.42 -7.84 8.81
C VAL A 520 -26.55 -9.21 8.16
N GLY A 521 -26.10 -10.24 8.86
CA GLY A 521 -26.09 -11.65 8.43
C GLY A 521 -26.95 -12.54 9.32
#